data_AF-A0A2K4YFR3-F1
#
_entry.id   AF-A0A2K4YFR3-F1
#
_cell.length_a   1.000
_cell.length_b   1.000
_cell.length_c   1.000
_cell.angle_alpha   90.00
_cell.angle_beta   90.00
_cell.angle_gamma   90.00
#
_symmetry.space_group_name_H-M   'P 1'
#
loop_
_entity.id
_entity.type
_entity.pdbx_description
1 polymer ?
#
loop_
_entity_poly.entity_id
_entity_poly.type
_entity_poly.pdbx_seq_one_letter_code
_entity_poly.pdbx_strand_id
1 'polypeptide(L)'
;MRHGTDPARTDFVVTTHGELPGAAEYARDKIDKVARLIPRPVLHARVRLTKHGDPAVERAVVAQANLDVDGRLIRAQAHGVTAREAVDRLEARLRRRLERAAQHWEAQRGLVSDPHEWRHESEPTHRRSYFPRPAAEVRIIRRKSFAMAPGTVDEAVLEMDLLDYDFHLFTEKGTGAVAVLYRGGTTGYRLALVAPGLADQLSPFERPVTISSQPAPCLTEAQAAERLGLLDLPFLFFIDAAPGRACVLYRRYDGHYGLISPAG
;
A
#
# COMPACT_ATOMS: atom_id res chain seq x y z
N MET A 1 -17.63 24.51 -36.81
CA MET A 1 -17.36 24.78 -35.39
C MET A 1 -16.56 23.62 -34.84
N ARG A 2 -15.31 23.88 -34.44
CA ARG A 2 -14.44 22.86 -33.85
C ARG A 2 -14.86 22.69 -32.39
N HIS A 3 -15.34 21.52 -32.00
CA HIS A 3 -15.52 21.17 -30.60
C HIS A 3 -14.13 21.11 -29.97
N GLY A 4 -13.80 22.12 -29.16
CA GLY A 4 -12.65 22.04 -28.28
C GLY A 4 -12.93 20.98 -27.24
N THR A 5 -12.15 19.91 -27.26
CA THR A 5 -12.08 18.93 -26.16
C THR A 5 -11.55 19.69 -24.95
N ASP A 6 -12.39 19.84 -23.93
CA ASP A 6 -12.03 20.40 -22.63
C ASP A 6 -10.90 19.56 -22.02
N PRO A 7 -9.72 20.13 -21.69
CA PRO A 7 -8.61 19.34 -21.19
C PRO A 7 -8.93 18.82 -19.79
N ALA A 8 -9.20 17.51 -19.72
CA ALA A 8 -9.07 16.62 -18.56
C ALA A 8 -9.30 17.30 -17.20
N ARG A 9 -10.56 17.60 -16.88
CA ARG A 9 -10.94 17.96 -15.51
C ARG A 9 -10.69 16.74 -14.62
N THR A 10 -9.59 16.74 -13.87
CA THR A 10 -9.27 15.73 -12.87
C THR A 10 -10.49 15.48 -11.99
N ASP A 11 -10.93 14.23 -11.90
CA ASP A 11 -12.01 13.85 -10.99
C ASP A 11 -11.47 13.90 -9.56
N PHE A 12 -11.68 15.03 -8.88
CA PHE A 12 -11.13 15.33 -7.57
C PHE A 12 -12.20 15.28 -6.48
N VAL A 13 -12.18 14.21 -5.69
CA VAL A 13 -13.15 13.94 -4.63
C VAL A 13 -12.50 14.08 -3.25
N VAL A 14 -13.07 14.94 -2.40
CA VAL A 14 -12.68 15.04 -0.98
C VAL A 14 -13.81 14.56 -0.09
N THR A 15 -13.49 13.70 0.86
CA THR A 15 -14.42 13.21 1.88
C THR A 15 -13.88 13.52 3.27
N THR A 16 -14.73 14.08 4.13
CA THR A 16 -14.41 14.42 5.52
C THR A 16 -15.27 13.60 6.48
N HIS A 17 -14.66 13.00 7.50
CA HIS A 17 -15.35 12.30 8.57
C HIS A 17 -14.98 12.95 9.91
N GLY A 18 -15.98 13.46 10.62
CA GLY A 18 -15.83 14.28 11.84
C GLY A 18 -15.81 15.79 11.56
N GLU A 19 -15.82 16.59 12.62
CA GLU A 19 -15.85 18.06 12.52
C GLU A 19 -14.49 18.62 12.07
N LEU A 20 -14.41 18.99 10.78
CA LEU A 20 -13.21 19.48 10.10
C LEU A 20 -13.56 20.67 9.17
N PRO A 21 -13.98 21.82 9.70
CA PRO A 21 -14.42 22.96 8.90
C PRO A 21 -13.29 23.51 8.02
N GLY A 22 -13.59 23.80 6.75
CA GLY A 22 -12.63 24.33 5.75
C GLY A 22 -11.53 23.35 5.31
N ALA A 23 -11.50 22.14 5.87
CA ALA A 23 -10.43 21.19 5.58
C ALA A 23 -10.52 20.60 4.16
N ALA A 24 -11.73 20.46 3.62
CA ALA A 24 -11.94 19.90 2.29
C ALA A 24 -11.38 20.83 1.18
N GLU A 25 -11.65 22.14 1.29
CA GLU A 25 -11.13 23.16 0.37
C GLU A 25 -9.60 23.26 0.48
N TYR A 26 -9.08 23.30 1.72
CA TYR A 26 -7.64 23.34 1.96
C TYR A 26 -6.92 22.13 1.37
N ALA A 27 -7.49 20.92 1.54
CA ALA A 27 -6.96 19.70 0.95
C ALA A 27 -6.97 19.75 -0.58
N ARG A 28 -8.07 20.18 -1.19
CA ARG A 28 -8.17 20.34 -2.66
C ARG A 28 -7.07 21.25 -3.19
N ASP A 29 -6.97 22.47 -2.65
CA ASP A 29 -5.98 23.45 -3.11
C ASP A 29 -4.54 22.95 -3.02
N LYS A 30 -4.21 22.24 -1.94
CA LYS A 30 -2.86 21.71 -1.72
C LYS A 30 -2.54 20.55 -2.66
N ILE A 31 -3.44 19.58 -2.80
CA ILE A 31 -3.19 18.42 -3.66
C ILE A 31 -3.22 18.83 -5.13
N ASP A 32 -4.08 19.77 -5.53
CA ASP A 32 -4.07 20.34 -6.89
C ASP A 32 -2.74 21.02 -7.23
N LYS A 33 -2.13 21.73 -6.25
CA LYS A 33 -0.78 22.29 -6.43
C LYS A 33 0.25 21.21 -6.70
N VAL A 34 0.18 20.08 -5.98
CA VAL A 34 1.09 18.95 -6.18
C VAL A 34 0.86 18.27 -7.53
N ALA A 35 -0.40 18.08 -7.92
CA ALA A 35 -0.78 17.51 -9.20
C ALA A 35 -0.28 18.33 -10.40
N ARG A 36 -0.14 19.65 -10.25
CA ARG A 36 0.41 20.53 -11.30
C ARG A 36 1.94 20.49 -11.43
N LEU A 37 2.66 19.88 -10.49
CA LEU A 37 4.13 19.79 -10.54
C LEU A 37 4.64 18.66 -11.42
N ILE A 38 3.77 17.72 -11.78
CA ILE A 38 4.13 16.55 -12.57
C ILE A 38 3.76 16.76 -14.05
N PRO A 39 4.59 16.25 -14.98
CA PRO A 39 4.35 16.38 -16.42
C PRO A 39 3.25 15.45 -16.94
N ARG A 40 2.73 14.55 -16.10
CA ARG A 40 1.71 13.54 -16.44
C ARG A 40 0.35 13.95 -15.87
N PRO A 41 -0.76 13.67 -16.58
CA PRO A 41 -2.09 14.01 -16.09
C PRO A 41 -2.48 13.18 -14.86
N VAL A 42 -3.11 13.84 -13.89
CA VAL A 42 -3.83 13.15 -12.80
C VAL A 42 -5.24 12.85 -13.27
N LEU A 43 -5.54 11.56 -13.47
CA LEU A 43 -6.83 11.09 -13.99
C LEU A 43 -7.91 11.13 -12.91
N HIS A 44 -7.57 10.67 -11.70
CA HIS A 44 -8.45 10.66 -10.54
C HIS A 44 -7.68 11.00 -9.27
N ALA A 45 -8.31 11.74 -8.36
CA ALA A 45 -7.73 12.09 -7.07
C ALA A 45 -8.80 11.98 -5.98
N ARG A 46 -8.56 11.10 -5.01
CA ARG A 46 -9.42 10.92 -3.85
C ARG A 46 -8.68 11.25 -2.57
N VAL A 47 -9.18 12.24 -1.83
CA VAL A 47 -8.68 12.61 -0.51
C VAL A 47 -9.71 12.28 0.56
N ARG A 48 -9.27 11.61 1.62
CA ARG A 48 -10.06 11.32 2.81
C ARG A 48 -9.40 11.98 4.01
N LEU A 49 -10.20 12.77 4.73
CA LEU A 49 -9.84 13.35 6.03
C LEU A 49 -10.71 12.72 7.10
N THR A 50 -10.10 12.26 8.17
CA THR A 50 -10.81 11.64 9.31
C THR A 50 -10.26 12.23 10.60
N LYS A 51 -11.15 12.66 11.51
CA LYS A 51 -10.78 13.04 12.88
C LYS A 51 -11.22 11.93 13.84
N HIS A 52 -10.27 11.36 14.58
CA HIS A 52 -10.56 10.44 15.67
C HIS A 52 -11.27 11.18 16.81
N GLY A 53 -12.31 10.57 17.37
CA GLY A 53 -13.07 11.12 18.49
C GLY A 53 -12.42 10.90 19.86
N ASP A 54 -11.37 10.07 19.94
CA ASP A 54 -10.65 9.79 21.18
C ASP A 54 -9.69 10.94 21.53
N PRO A 55 -9.90 11.66 22.64
CA PRO A 55 -9.05 12.78 23.07
C PRO A 55 -7.61 12.37 23.42
N ALA A 56 -7.36 11.09 23.70
CA ALA A 56 -6.02 10.59 24.05
C ALA A 56 -5.08 10.49 22.82
N VAL A 57 -5.61 10.61 21.60
CA VAL A 57 -4.83 10.54 20.37
C VAL A 57 -4.24 11.92 20.05
N GLU A 58 -2.95 12.13 20.33
CA GLU A 58 -2.24 13.40 20.11
C GLU A 58 -2.36 13.91 18.65
N ARG A 59 -2.30 12.99 17.67
CA ARG A 59 -2.48 13.28 16.24
C ARG A 59 -3.81 12.73 15.72
N ALA A 60 -4.89 13.28 16.23
CA ALA A 60 -6.25 12.79 15.96
C ALA A 60 -6.70 12.91 14.50
N VAL A 61 -6.04 13.73 13.66
CA VAL A 61 -6.46 13.92 12.27
C VAL A 61 -5.59 13.09 11.32
N VAL A 62 -6.24 12.27 10.51
CA VAL A 62 -5.64 11.46 9.45
C VAL A 62 -6.06 12.02 8.09
N ALA A 63 -5.08 12.31 7.24
CA ALA A 63 -5.27 12.70 5.86
C ALA A 63 -4.67 11.63 4.95
N GLN A 64 -5.48 11.12 4.02
CA GLN A 64 -5.07 10.11 3.05
C GLN A 64 -5.42 10.59 1.65
N ALA A 65 -4.49 10.47 0.71
CA ALA A 65 -4.73 10.69 -0.71
C ALA A 65 -4.41 9.44 -1.52
N ASN A 66 -5.24 9.17 -2.52
CA ASN A 66 -4.99 8.22 -3.60
C ASN A 66 -5.09 8.99 -4.92
N LEU A 67 -4.01 9.02 -5.69
CA LEU A 67 -3.92 9.66 -7.00
C LEU A 67 -3.71 8.59 -8.06
N ASP A 68 -4.43 8.71 -9.17
CA ASP A 68 -4.14 8.00 -10.41
C ASP A 68 -3.42 8.96 -11.35
N VAL A 69 -2.15 8.68 -11.60
CA VAL A 69 -1.28 9.50 -12.44
C VAL A 69 -0.93 8.72 -13.69
N ASP A 70 -1.68 8.98 -14.76
CA ASP A 70 -1.52 8.30 -16.06
C ASP A 70 -1.51 6.77 -15.94
N GLY A 71 -2.43 6.21 -15.14
CA GLY A 71 -2.55 4.77 -14.86
C GLY A 71 -1.71 4.29 -13.67
N ARG A 72 -0.83 5.14 -13.12
CA ARG A 72 0.01 4.81 -11.98
C ARG A 72 -0.60 5.30 -10.68
N LEU A 73 -0.96 4.36 -9.81
CA LEU A 73 -1.53 4.67 -8.50
C LEU A 73 -0.45 5.12 -7.52
N ILE A 74 -0.71 6.25 -6.86
CA ILE A 74 0.13 6.82 -5.82
C ILE A 74 -0.74 7.12 -4.61
N ARG A 75 -0.41 6.50 -3.50
CA ARG A 75 -1.08 6.70 -2.22
C ARG A 75 -0.14 7.41 -1.27
N ALA A 76 -0.68 8.21 -0.38
CA ALA A 76 0.03 8.69 0.79
C ALA A 76 -0.94 8.91 1.94
N GLN A 77 -0.46 8.69 3.16
CA GLN A 77 -1.17 9.03 4.38
C GLN A 77 -0.31 9.93 5.27
N ALA A 78 -0.93 10.81 6.05
CA ALA A 78 -0.27 11.62 7.06
C ALA A 78 -1.18 11.88 8.27
N HIS A 79 -0.56 12.04 9.44
CA HIS A 79 -1.23 12.35 10.69
C HIS A 79 -0.84 13.75 11.18
N GLY A 80 -1.80 14.49 11.72
CA GLY A 80 -1.63 15.82 12.29
C GLY A 80 -2.50 16.01 13.53
N VAL A 81 -2.11 16.97 14.36
CA VAL A 81 -2.96 17.47 15.45
C VAL A 81 -4.17 18.21 14.85
N THR A 82 -3.95 18.90 13.73
CA THR A 82 -4.98 19.62 12.98
C THR A 82 -5.12 19.10 11.54
N ALA A 83 -6.24 19.41 10.91
CA ALA A 83 -6.47 19.11 9.50
C ALA A 83 -5.42 19.75 8.58
N ARG A 84 -5.04 21.00 8.87
CA ARG A 84 -4.01 21.71 8.09
C ARG A 84 -2.66 21.01 8.19
N GLU A 85 -2.22 20.68 9.39
CA GLU A 85 -0.96 19.97 9.61
C GLU A 85 -0.96 18.60 8.91
N ALA A 86 -2.07 17.85 9.01
CA ALA A 86 -2.19 16.56 8.33
C ALA A 86 -2.11 16.71 6.80
N VAL A 87 -2.79 17.71 6.23
CA VAL A 87 -2.77 18.01 4.79
C VAL A 87 -1.39 18.50 4.32
N ASP A 88 -0.70 19.36 5.07
CA ASP A 88 0.65 19.83 4.70
C ASP A 88 1.68 18.69 4.70
N ARG A 89 1.58 17.80 5.68
CA ARG A 89 2.40 16.58 5.73
C ARG A 89 2.07 15.63 4.58
N LEU A 90 0.79 15.51 4.23
CA LEU A 90 0.32 14.72 3.10
C LEU A 90 0.88 15.27 1.78
N GLU A 91 0.81 16.59 1.58
CA GLU A 91 1.40 17.29 0.43
C GLU A 91 2.89 16.96 0.28
N ALA A 92 3.66 17.12 1.35
CA ALA A 92 5.09 16.85 1.35
C ALA A 92 5.42 15.37 1.04
N ARG A 93 4.60 14.44 1.53
CA ARG A 93 4.75 13.00 1.23
C ARG A 93 4.45 12.69 -0.23
N LEU A 94 3.35 13.23 -0.77
CA LEU A 94 2.97 13.05 -2.16
C LEU A 94 4.03 13.60 -3.11
N ARG A 95 4.56 14.80 -2.83
CA ARG A 95 5.63 15.41 -3.62
C ARG A 95 6.84 14.48 -3.75
N ARG A 96 7.37 13.97 -2.63
CA ARG A 96 8.50 13.03 -2.64
C ARG A 96 8.22 11.75 -3.42
N ARG A 97 6.99 11.22 -3.35
CA ARG A 97 6.60 10.00 -4.07
C ARG A 97 6.47 10.25 -5.57
N LEU A 98 5.91 11.37 -5.96
CA LEU A 98 5.79 11.79 -7.35
C LEU A 98 7.16 12.02 -7.98
N GLU A 99 8.10 12.65 -7.25
CA GLU A 99 9.48 12.81 -7.69
C GLU A 99 10.16 11.44 -7.93
N ARG A 100 9.99 10.49 -7.01
CA ARG A 100 10.49 9.11 -7.17
C ARG A 100 9.82 8.37 -8.34
N ALA A 101 8.51 8.56 -8.53
CA ALA A 101 7.78 7.95 -9.64
C ALA A 101 8.28 8.48 -10.99
N ALA A 102 8.54 9.79 -11.08
CA ALA A 102 9.02 10.45 -12.29
C ALA A 102 10.40 9.98 -12.72
N GLN A 103 11.33 9.79 -11.79
CA GLN A 103 12.67 9.23 -12.07
C GLN A 103 12.60 7.84 -12.73
N HIS A 104 11.60 7.04 -12.36
CA HIS A 104 11.41 5.71 -12.94
C HIS A 104 10.59 5.69 -14.23
N TRP A 105 9.80 6.74 -14.52
CA TRP A 105 9.06 6.82 -15.80
C TRP A 105 9.96 6.96 -17.02
N GLU A 106 11.15 7.55 -16.85
CA GLU A 106 12.13 7.65 -17.93
C GLU A 106 12.75 6.29 -18.27
N ALA A 107 12.81 5.36 -17.31
CA ALA A 107 13.36 4.02 -17.48
C ALA A 107 12.38 3.00 -18.10
N GLN A 108 11.05 3.24 -18.05
CA GLN A 108 10.02 2.26 -18.39
C GLN A 108 9.12 2.64 -19.59
N ARG A 109 9.63 3.32 -20.64
CA ARG A 109 8.86 3.67 -21.87
C ARG A 109 8.29 2.48 -22.69
N GLY A 110 8.16 1.28 -22.15
CA GLY A 110 7.71 0.10 -22.90
C GLY A 110 6.75 -0.86 -22.21
N LEU A 111 6.37 -0.65 -20.94
CA LEU A 111 5.48 -1.57 -20.23
C LEU A 111 4.32 -0.79 -19.63
N VAL A 112 3.23 -0.71 -20.40
CA VAL A 112 1.92 -0.32 -19.88
C VAL A 112 1.52 -1.41 -18.90
N SER A 113 1.72 -1.16 -17.61
CA SER A 113 1.09 -1.97 -16.57
C SER A 113 -0.40 -1.61 -16.61
N ASP A 114 -1.23 -2.59 -16.97
CA ASP A 114 -2.68 -2.43 -16.93
C ASP A 114 -3.08 -2.03 -15.50
N PRO A 115 -3.80 -0.92 -15.26
CA PRO A 115 -4.04 -0.36 -13.92
C PRO A 115 -4.88 -1.22 -12.96
N HIS A 116 -5.14 -2.47 -13.29
CA HIS A 116 -6.00 -3.35 -12.52
C HIS A 116 -5.14 -4.43 -11.89
N GLU A 117 -4.72 -4.23 -10.62
CA GLU A 117 -4.70 -5.32 -9.62
C GLU A 117 -4.12 -5.01 -8.22
N TRP A 118 -3.96 -3.76 -7.79
CA TRP A 118 -3.55 -3.50 -6.39
C TRP A 118 -4.43 -2.48 -5.67
N ARG A 119 -5.75 -2.77 -5.58
CA ARG A 119 -6.69 -1.99 -4.76
C ARG A 119 -6.58 -2.39 -3.27
N HIS A 120 -5.53 -1.96 -2.56
CA HIS A 120 -5.64 -1.88 -1.10
C HIS A 120 -6.42 -0.63 -0.68
N GLU A 121 -7.74 -0.75 -0.61
CA GLU A 121 -8.53 0.14 0.27
C GLU A 121 -8.42 -0.25 1.76
N SER A 122 -7.38 -1.00 2.14
CA SER A 122 -7.15 -1.38 3.53
C SER A 122 -5.76 -0.88 3.94
N GLU A 123 -5.73 0.11 4.83
CA GLU A 123 -4.54 0.70 5.44
C GLU A 123 -3.55 -0.36 5.93
N PRO A 124 -2.25 -0.19 5.66
CA PRO A 124 -1.40 0.28 6.76
C PRO A 124 -0.27 1.24 6.35
N THR A 125 0.09 2.16 7.25
CA THR A 125 1.49 2.50 7.51
C THR A 125 1.69 2.97 8.96
N HIS A 126 2.64 2.31 9.62
CA HIS A 126 3.38 2.69 10.83
C HIS A 126 2.63 2.91 12.18
N ARG A 127 2.57 1.81 12.96
CA ARG A 127 2.76 1.70 14.42
C ARG A 127 2.21 2.84 15.33
N ARG A 128 0.93 2.73 15.73
CA ARG A 128 0.45 2.24 17.05
C ARG A 128 -0.97 2.72 17.37
N SER A 129 -1.92 1.80 17.19
CA SER A 129 -3.06 1.45 18.06
C SER A 129 -4.09 0.78 17.16
N TYR A 130 -3.98 -0.54 16.97
CA TYR A 130 -5.10 -1.29 16.42
C TYR A 130 -6.24 -1.18 17.43
N PHE A 131 -7.48 -1.10 16.95
CA PHE A 131 -8.61 -1.17 17.88
C PHE A 131 -8.47 -2.47 18.70
N PRO A 132 -8.29 -2.38 20.03
CA PRO A 132 -8.02 -3.55 20.84
C PRO A 132 -9.26 -4.44 20.80
N ARG A 133 -9.07 -5.70 20.39
CA ARG A 133 -10.12 -6.72 20.40
C ARG A 133 -9.66 -7.92 21.22
N PRO A 134 -10.54 -8.49 22.07
CA PRO A 134 -10.31 -9.80 22.64
C PRO A 134 -10.04 -10.81 21.54
N ALA A 135 -9.07 -11.71 21.74
CA ALA A 135 -8.67 -12.70 20.73
C ALA A 135 -9.86 -13.53 20.20
N ALA A 136 -10.83 -13.83 21.06
CA ALA A 136 -12.05 -14.56 20.70
C ALA A 136 -12.96 -13.84 19.68
N GLU A 137 -12.90 -12.50 19.63
CA GLU A 137 -13.69 -11.64 18.74
C GLU A 137 -13.00 -11.32 17.42
N VAL A 138 -11.70 -11.62 17.32
CA VAL A 138 -10.94 -11.38 16.09
C VAL A 138 -11.42 -12.37 15.02
N ARG A 139 -11.64 -11.82 13.81
CA ARG A 139 -12.19 -12.54 12.65
C ARG A 139 -11.48 -12.08 11.40
N ILE A 140 -11.39 -12.97 10.41
CA ILE A 140 -10.99 -12.60 9.04
C ILE A 140 -12.22 -12.03 8.36
N ILE A 141 -12.36 -10.70 8.36
CA ILE A 141 -13.56 -10.02 7.84
C ILE A 141 -13.37 -9.54 6.40
N ARG A 142 -12.12 -9.45 5.93
CA ARG A 142 -11.80 -9.01 4.58
C ARG A 142 -11.00 -10.08 3.86
N ARG A 143 -11.51 -10.54 2.72
CA ARG A 143 -10.79 -11.38 1.78
C ARG A 143 -10.61 -10.65 0.46
N LYS A 144 -9.45 -10.78 -0.15
CA LYS A 144 -9.10 -10.21 -1.45
C LYS A 144 -8.25 -11.20 -2.23
N SER A 145 -8.62 -11.42 -3.49
CA SER A 145 -7.88 -12.22 -4.45
C SER A 145 -7.39 -11.33 -5.59
N PHE A 146 -6.13 -11.47 -6.01
CA PHE A 146 -5.53 -10.65 -7.08
C PHE A 146 -4.62 -11.48 -7.98
N ALA A 147 -4.63 -11.25 -9.29
CA ALA A 147 -3.55 -11.79 -10.11
C ALA A 147 -2.26 -11.01 -9.81
N MET A 148 -1.18 -11.77 -9.75
CA MET A 148 0.10 -11.27 -9.30
C MET A 148 0.96 -11.09 -10.55
N ALA A 149 0.99 -9.86 -11.06
CA ALA A 149 1.85 -9.51 -12.18
C ALA A 149 3.31 -9.89 -11.87
N PRO A 150 4.03 -10.53 -12.82
CA PRO A 150 5.45 -10.77 -12.66
C PRO A 150 6.23 -9.46 -12.58
N GLY A 151 7.15 -9.35 -11.62
CA GLY A 151 7.96 -8.15 -11.41
C GLY A 151 9.33 -8.45 -10.81
N THR A 152 10.26 -7.52 -10.95
CA THR A 152 11.57 -7.58 -10.27
C THR A 152 11.45 -7.11 -8.82
N VAL A 153 12.49 -7.37 -8.02
CA VAL A 153 12.55 -6.86 -6.63
C VAL A 153 12.51 -5.33 -6.60
N ASP A 154 13.20 -4.65 -7.51
CA ASP A 154 13.21 -3.19 -7.55
C ASP A 154 11.84 -2.60 -7.92
N GLU A 155 11.12 -3.24 -8.86
CA GLU A 155 9.75 -2.88 -9.21
C GLU A 155 8.81 -3.05 -8.00
N ALA A 156 8.92 -4.17 -7.29
CA ALA A 156 8.16 -4.43 -6.06
C ALA A 156 8.46 -3.39 -4.97
N VAL A 157 9.72 -2.98 -4.78
CA VAL A 157 10.06 -1.92 -3.81
C VAL A 157 9.43 -0.60 -4.21
N LEU A 158 9.50 -0.24 -5.49
CA LEU A 158 8.94 0.99 -6.00
C LEU A 158 7.42 1.02 -5.85
N GLU A 159 6.72 -0.05 -6.21
CA GLU A 159 5.27 -0.17 -6.03
C GLU A 159 4.88 -0.10 -4.55
N MET A 160 5.57 -0.83 -3.68
CA MET A 160 5.33 -0.80 -2.24
C MET A 160 5.49 0.63 -1.66
N ASP A 161 6.51 1.37 -2.13
CA ASP A 161 6.74 2.76 -1.73
C ASP A 161 5.66 3.71 -2.26
N LEU A 162 5.23 3.57 -3.52
CA LEU A 162 4.23 4.45 -4.12
C LEU A 162 2.85 4.23 -3.52
N LEU A 163 2.51 2.99 -3.19
CA LEU A 163 1.23 2.63 -2.61
C LEU A 163 1.17 2.81 -1.08
N ASP A 164 2.28 3.20 -0.44
CA ASP A 164 2.38 3.32 1.02
C ASP A 164 2.15 2.01 1.77
N TYR A 165 2.48 0.87 1.17
CA TYR A 165 2.26 -0.41 1.82
C TYR A 165 3.46 -0.78 2.70
N ASP A 166 3.17 -1.56 3.74
CA ASP A 166 4.19 -2.17 4.60
C ASP A 166 4.71 -3.50 4.02
N PHE A 167 3.95 -4.10 3.10
CA PHE A 167 4.32 -5.30 2.35
C PHE A 167 3.74 -5.26 0.92
N HIS A 168 4.33 -6.04 0.02
CA HIS A 168 3.89 -6.22 -1.35
C HIS A 168 4.13 -7.67 -1.77
N LEU A 169 3.08 -8.36 -2.21
CA LEU A 169 3.11 -9.78 -2.58
C LEU A 169 3.13 -9.85 -4.13
N PHE A 170 4.12 -10.46 -4.74
CA PHE A 170 4.28 -10.45 -6.20
C PHE A 170 4.88 -11.78 -6.69
N THR A 171 4.81 -12.00 -8.01
CA THR A 171 5.49 -13.13 -8.65
C THR A 171 6.86 -12.63 -9.09
N GLU A 172 7.94 -13.20 -8.56
CA GLU A 172 9.27 -12.75 -8.94
C GLU A 172 9.58 -13.21 -10.37
N LYS A 173 10.01 -12.26 -11.20
CA LYS A 173 10.10 -12.40 -12.66
C LYS A 173 11.10 -13.48 -13.13
N GLY A 174 12.20 -13.70 -12.42
CA GLY A 174 13.27 -14.62 -12.83
C GLY A 174 12.96 -16.06 -12.44
N THR A 175 12.44 -16.24 -11.24
CA THR A 175 12.16 -17.55 -10.63
C THR A 175 10.73 -18.03 -10.88
N GLY A 176 9.80 -17.11 -11.18
CA GLY A 176 8.36 -17.36 -11.18
C GLY A 176 7.80 -17.65 -9.79
N ALA A 177 8.61 -17.55 -8.73
CA ALA A 177 8.20 -17.86 -7.38
C ALA A 177 7.41 -16.70 -6.78
N VAL A 178 6.38 -17.03 -6.01
CA VAL A 178 5.67 -16.03 -5.21
C VAL A 178 6.59 -15.55 -4.09
N ALA A 179 6.68 -14.23 -3.94
CA ALA A 179 7.46 -13.59 -2.90
C ALA A 179 6.66 -12.46 -2.23
N VAL A 180 6.96 -12.20 -0.96
CA VAL A 180 6.53 -11.00 -0.26
C VAL A 180 7.74 -10.12 0.04
N LEU A 181 7.68 -8.89 -0.42
CA LEU A 181 8.57 -7.81 0.00
C LEU A 181 7.91 -7.08 1.17
N TYR A 182 8.68 -6.68 2.17
CA TYR A 182 8.16 -5.87 3.28
C TYR A 182 9.23 -5.00 3.94
N ARG A 183 8.79 -4.02 4.73
CA ARG A 183 9.69 -3.13 5.47
C ARG A 183 10.30 -3.85 6.67
N GLY A 184 11.62 -3.87 6.76
CA GLY A 184 12.34 -4.49 7.87
C GLY A 184 13.78 -4.89 7.52
N GLY A 185 14.50 -5.42 8.51
CA GLY A 185 15.91 -5.76 8.34
C GLY A 185 16.84 -4.54 8.30
N THR A 186 18.13 -4.79 8.07
CA THR A 186 19.20 -3.77 8.12
C THR A 186 19.17 -2.84 6.90
N THR A 187 18.68 -3.32 5.76
CA THR A 187 18.57 -2.52 4.54
C THR A 187 17.28 -1.71 4.45
N GLY A 188 16.37 -1.87 5.43
CA GLY A 188 15.03 -1.30 5.43
C GLY A 188 14.00 -2.11 4.64
N TYR A 189 14.44 -3.07 3.82
CA TYR A 189 13.60 -3.99 3.06
C TYR A 189 13.98 -5.45 3.29
N ARG A 190 12.97 -6.33 3.35
CA ARG A 190 13.16 -7.77 3.43
C ARG A 190 12.28 -8.49 2.41
N LEU A 191 12.84 -9.52 1.79
CA LEU A 191 12.16 -10.40 0.83
C LEU A 191 12.00 -11.79 1.45
N ALA A 192 10.82 -12.38 1.36
CA ALA A 192 10.61 -13.79 1.67
C ALA A 192 9.96 -14.50 0.49
N LEU A 193 10.57 -15.58 0.03
CA LEU A 193 10.11 -16.42 -1.08
C LEU A 193 9.34 -17.62 -0.53
N VAL A 194 8.37 -18.13 -1.28
CA VAL A 194 7.78 -19.46 -0.99
C VAL A 194 8.85 -20.56 -0.99
N ALA A 195 9.85 -20.42 -1.86
CA ALA A 195 10.98 -21.34 -1.99
C ALA A 195 12.30 -20.56 -1.82
N PRO A 196 12.87 -20.50 -0.60
CA PRO A 196 14.10 -19.75 -0.32
C PRO A 196 15.32 -20.21 -1.14
N GLY A 197 15.35 -21.47 -1.58
CA GLY A 197 16.43 -22.01 -2.41
C GLY A 197 16.55 -21.37 -3.81
N LEU A 198 15.56 -20.55 -4.22
CA LEU A 198 15.58 -19.80 -5.47
C LEU A 198 16.19 -18.40 -5.33
N ALA A 199 16.69 -18.03 -4.14
CA ALA A 199 17.22 -16.69 -3.87
C ALA A 199 18.39 -16.28 -4.80
N ASP A 200 19.21 -17.24 -5.24
CA ASP A 200 20.35 -16.98 -6.15
C ASP A 200 19.92 -16.86 -7.63
N GLN A 201 18.65 -17.09 -7.93
CA GLN A 201 18.07 -17.09 -9.28
C GLN A 201 17.13 -15.91 -9.53
N LEU A 202 17.03 -14.98 -8.57
CA LEU A 202 16.22 -13.78 -8.70
C LEU A 202 16.68 -12.95 -9.92
N SER A 203 15.74 -12.27 -10.56
CA SER A 203 16.06 -11.25 -11.56
C SER A 203 17.03 -10.23 -10.96
N PRO A 204 17.96 -9.66 -11.76
CA PRO A 204 18.85 -8.62 -11.29
C PRO A 204 18.09 -7.46 -10.62
N PHE A 205 18.62 -7.00 -9.49
CA PHE A 205 18.09 -5.87 -8.74
C PHE A 205 19.24 -5.08 -8.10
N GLU A 206 19.05 -3.77 -7.95
CA GLU A 206 20.07 -2.86 -7.43
C GLU A 206 19.79 -2.45 -5.98
N ARG A 207 18.51 -2.42 -5.56
CA ARG A 207 18.19 -1.97 -4.21
C ARG A 207 18.65 -2.97 -3.15
N PRO A 208 19.26 -2.52 -2.05
CA PRO A 208 19.67 -3.41 -0.99
C PRO A 208 18.44 -4.01 -0.30
N VAL A 209 18.29 -5.35 -0.39
CA VAL A 209 17.19 -6.10 0.22
C VAL A 209 17.76 -7.27 1.01
N THR A 210 17.29 -7.44 2.26
CA THR A 210 17.62 -8.61 3.05
C THR A 210 16.77 -9.80 2.58
N ILE A 211 17.37 -10.88 2.09
CA ILE A 211 16.60 -12.07 1.68
C ILE A 211 16.45 -13.01 2.87
N SER A 212 15.23 -13.44 3.16
CA SER A 212 14.91 -14.43 4.19
C SER A 212 15.29 -15.83 3.72
N SER A 213 16.07 -16.54 4.53
CA SER A 213 16.39 -17.96 4.32
C SER A 213 15.31 -18.91 4.84
N GLN A 214 14.30 -18.40 5.56
CA GLN A 214 13.25 -19.20 6.17
C GLN A 214 12.13 -19.49 5.15
N PRO A 215 11.67 -20.75 5.01
CA PRO A 215 10.56 -21.08 4.13
C PRO A 215 9.24 -20.51 4.67
N ALA A 216 8.31 -20.20 3.77
CA ALA A 216 6.96 -19.83 4.15
C ALA A 216 6.29 -21.02 4.87
N PRO A 217 5.74 -20.85 6.08
CA PRO A 217 5.11 -21.93 6.81
C PRO A 217 3.82 -22.39 6.09
N CYS A 218 3.57 -23.70 6.06
CA CYS A 218 2.31 -24.26 5.58
C CYS A 218 1.29 -24.30 6.73
N LEU A 219 0.20 -23.52 6.63
CA LEU A 219 -0.77 -23.30 7.72
C LEU A 219 -2.19 -23.23 7.15
N THR A 220 -3.18 -23.65 7.94
CA THR A 220 -4.58 -23.27 7.67
C THR A 220 -4.81 -21.79 8.02
N GLU A 221 -5.88 -21.16 7.49
CA GLU A 221 -6.27 -19.79 7.88
C GLU A 221 -6.38 -19.62 9.41
N ALA A 222 -6.90 -20.64 10.12
CA ALA A 222 -7.05 -20.62 11.58
C ALA A 222 -5.69 -20.62 12.31
N GLN A 223 -4.76 -21.48 11.89
CA GLN A 223 -3.40 -21.54 12.45
C GLN A 223 -2.61 -20.25 12.13
N ALA A 224 -2.80 -19.68 10.94
CA ALA A 224 -2.21 -18.41 10.56
C ALA A 224 -2.74 -17.26 11.45
N ALA A 225 -4.04 -17.22 11.71
CA ALA A 225 -4.66 -16.23 12.59
C ALA A 225 -4.20 -16.34 14.05
N GLU A 226 -4.10 -17.56 14.57
CA GLU A 226 -3.54 -17.83 15.90
C GLU A 226 -2.10 -17.34 15.99
N ARG A 227 -1.24 -17.71 15.03
CA ARG A 227 0.17 -17.30 15.00
C ARG A 227 0.35 -15.79 14.87
N LEU A 228 -0.43 -15.12 14.02
CA LEU A 228 -0.42 -13.66 13.89
C LEU A 228 -0.81 -12.95 15.20
N GLY A 229 -1.77 -13.54 15.93
CA GLY A 229 -2.19 -13.06 17.25
C GLY A 229 -1.10 -13.21 18.30
N LEU A 230 -0.62 -14.45 18.50
CA LEU A 230 0.35 -14.81 19.54
C LEU A 230 1.69 -14.08 19.41
N LEU A 231 2.16 -13.88 18.18
CA LEU A 231 3.46 -13.25 17.91
C LEU A 231 3.39 -11.73 17.78
N ASP A 232 2.20 -11.14 17.97
CA ASP A 232 1.93 -9.72 17.78
C ASP A 232 2.44 -9.15 16.44
N LEU A 233 2.33 -9.96 15.38
CA LEU A 233 2.87 -9.60 14.07
C LEU A 233 1.90 -8.67 13.32
N PRO A 234 2.41 -7.70 12.55
CA PRO A 234 1.58 -6.84 11.70
C PRO A 234 0.96 -7.61 10.52
N PHE A 235 1.69 -8.59 9.99
CA PHE A 235 1.24 -9.50 8.95
C PHE A 235 1.99 -10.84 9.05
N LEU A 236 1.48 -11.87 8.37
CA LEU A 236 2.04 -13.20 8.26
C LEU A 236 1.91 -13.67 6.81
N PHE A 237 3.04 -14.00 6.20
CA PHE A 237 3.12 -14.67 4.91
C PHE A 237 3.22 -16.18 5.13
N PHE A 238 2.37 -16.95 4.45
CA PHE A 238 2.25 -18.40 4.65
C PHE A 238 1.72 -19.07 3.38
N ILE A 239 1.89 -20.39 3.29
CA ILE A 239 1.23 -21.22 2.27
C ILE A 239 -0.03 -21.78 2.91
N ASP A 240 -1.19 -21.48 2.32
CA ASP A 240 -2.45 -22.04 2.79
C ASP A 240 -2.50 -23.55 2.52
N ALA A 241 -2.63 -24.33 3.59
CA ALA A 241 -2.58 -25.79 3.55
C ALA A 241 -3.70 -26.44 2.73
N ALA A 242 -4.81 -25.73 2.47
CA ALA A 242 -5.91 -26.26 1.66
C ALA A 242 -5.65 -26.09 0.15
N PRO A 243 -5.54 -24.86 -0.41
CA PRO A 243 -5.31 -24.65 -1.84
C PRO A 243 -3.82 -24.72 -2.24
N GLY A 244 -2.90 -24.81 -1.28
CA GLY A 244 -1.45 -24.78 -1.54
C GLY A 244 -0.93 -23.43 -2.05
N ARG A 245 -1.67 -22.34 -1.81
CA ARG A 245 -1.39 -21.01 -2.36
C ARG A 245 -0.71 -20.12 -1.33
N ALA A 246 0.21 -19.28 -1.80
CA ALA A 246 0.90 -18.32 -0.96
C ALA A 246 -0.01 -17.14 -0.63
N CYS A 247 -0.26 -16.91 0.65
CA CYS A 247 -1.21 -15.94 1.17
C CYS A 247 -0.53 -14.98 2.16
N VAL A 248 -1.13 -13.80 2.33
CA VAL A 248 -0.76 -12.85 3.38
C VAL A 248 -1.97 -12.57 4.27
N LEU A 249 -1.84 -12.90 5.55
CA LEU A 249 -2.79 -12.48 6.58
C LEU A 249 -2.25 -11.22 7.27
N TYR A 250 -3.06 -10.19 7.46
CA TYR A 250 -2.60 -8.92 8.04
C TYR A 250 -3.62 -8.32 9.00
N ARG A 251 -3.12 -7.52 9.96
CA ARG A 251 -3.96 -6.78 10.89
C ARG A 251 -4.55 -5.54 10.24
N ARG A 252 -5.84 -5.35 10.44
CA ARG A 252 -6.56 -4.15 10.03
C ARG A 252 -6.63 -3.16 11.18
N TYR A 253 -6.80 -1.87 10.86
CA TYR A 253 -6.95 -0.80 11.85
C TYR A 253 -8.11 -1.06 12.85
N ASP A 254 -9.18 -1.71 12.38
CA ASP A 254 -10.37 -2.06 13.16
C ASP A 254 -10.18 -3.24 14.10
N GLY A 255 -8.97 -3.80 14.22
CA GLY A 255 -8.63 -4.92 15.09
C GLY A 255 -8.96 -6.30 14.53
N HIS A 256 -9.63 -6.38 13.38
CA HIS A 256 -9.85 -7.64 12.67
C HIS A 256 -8.70 -7.96 11.72
N TYR A 257 -8.76 -9.11 11.05
CA TYR A 257 -7.78 -9.52 10.06
C TYR A 257 -8.30 -9.39 8.63
N GLY A 258 -7.39 -9.12 7.71
CA GLY A 258 -7.58 -9.25 6.28
C GLY A 258 -6.71 -10.36 5.71
N LEU A 259 -7.21 -11.05 4.70
CA LEU A 259 -6.51 -12.09 3.96
C LEU A 259 -6.37 -11.67 2.49
N ILE A 260 -5.15 -11.81 1.97
CA ILE A 260 -4.81 -11.63 0.57
C ILE A 260 -4.36 -12.98 0.02
N SER A 261 -4.97 -13.41 -1.08
CA SER A 261 -4.63 -14.63 -1.81
C SER A 261 -4.42 -14.33 -3.30
N PRO A 262 -3.71 -15.20 -4.04
CA PRO A 262 -3.62 -15.10 -5.49
C PRO A 262 -4.98 -15.42 -6.11
N ALA A 263 -5.36 -14.66 -7.15
CA ALA A 263 -6.49 -15.01 -8.02
C ALA A 263 -6.24 -16.39 -8.64
N GLY A 264 -7.30 -17.18 -8.75
CA GLY A 264 -7.24 -18.54 -9.29
C GLY A 264 -7.24 -18.58 -10.80
#